data_AF-A0AAX6MJF9-F1
#
_entry.id   AF-A0AAX6MJF9-F1
#
_cell.length_a   1.000
_cell.length_b   1.000
_cell.length_c   1.000
_cell.angle_alpha   90.00
_cell.angle_beta   90.00
_cell.angle_gamma   90.00
#
_symmetry.space_group_name_H-M   'P 1'
#
loop_
_entity.id
_entity.type
_entity.pdbx_description
1 polymer ?
#
loop_
_entity_poly.entity_id
_entity_poly.type
_entity_poly.pdbx_seq_one_letter_code
_entity_poly.pdbx_strand_id
1 'polypeptide(L)'
;MSHSMFRFNNNVNPCFLAFKCQEATSEDVPKELPKTGVDAGLAKINATASSSIRAIYLFKDVLKSNTAALKTSGFNSLIIFGVGILENGDIMYYSNTPGSKDTLIASDGAYVGGTALSDKVRSFKTGDTGVNRLEISMNSQHVRELTRSPGTGSETRLYRNFEALKTAWDLDAVNNDDESIYDVTSTAAFAKMLGTIGYKYTIAPYTNTGFWRSLKTQVNNGLQEPNLLLDRVYLQCCM
;
A
#
# COMPACT_ATOMS: atom_id res chain seq x y z
N MET A 1 26.47 8.22 15.55
CA MET A 1 25.55 9.17 14.89
C MET A 1 24.13 8.66 15.13
N SER A 2 23.31 9.52 15.74
CA SER A 2 22.01 9.19 16.32
C SER A 2 21.02 8.70 15.25
N HIS A 3 20.55 7.45 15.34
CA HIS A 3 19.43 6.92 14.56
C HIS A 3 18.08 7.44 15.10
N SER A 4 18.01 8.77 15.29
CA SER A 4 16.85 9.49 15.79
C SER A 4 15.70 9.40 14.78
N MET A 5 14.92 8.32 14.89
CA MET A 5 13.48 8.37 15.08
C MET A 5 12.72 9.33 14.14
N PHE A 6 12.48 8.89 12.91
CA PHE A 6 11.33 9.34 12.12
C PHE A 6 10.43 8.14 11.84
N ARG A 7 9.81 7.65 12.91
CA ARG A 7 8.53 6.94 12.81
C ARG A 7 7.53 7.91 12.16
N PHE A 8 6.54 7.41 11.43
CA PHE A 8 5.35 8.19 11.07
C PHE A 8 4.97 9.05 12.27
N ASN A 9 5.12 10.37 12.14
CA ASN A 9 5.06 11.28 13.27
C ASN A 9 3.70 11.10 13.94
N ASN A 10 3.64 10.50 15.13
CA ASN A 10 2.36 10.26 15.81
C ASN A 10 1.67 11.57 16.26
N ASN A 11 2.27 12.75 16.03
CA ASN A 11 1.57 14.03 15.91
C ASN A 11 0.83 14.16 14.56
N VAL A 12 0.27 13.05 14.10
CA VAL A 12 -0.56 12.96 12.92
C VAL A 12 -1.93 13.55 13.25
N ASN A 13 -2.43 14.27 12.26
CA ASN A 13 -3.75 14.87 12.22
C ASN A 13 -4.83 13.95 12.85
N PRO A 14 -5.81 14.47 13.62
CA PRO A 14 -6.92 13.67 14.15
C PRO A 14 -7.62 12.81 13.08
N CYS A 15 -7.52 13.19 11.81
CA CYS A 15 -7.97 12.45 10.65
C CYS A 15 -7.26 11.09 10.46
N PHE A 16 -5.95 11.04 10.69
CA PHE A 16 -5.14 9.82 10.65
C PHE A 16 -5.46 8.89 11.84
N LEU A 17 -5.92 9.44 12.97
CA LEU A 17 -6.47 8.67 14.08
C LEU A 17 -7.83 8.04 13.74
N ALA A 18 -8.69 8.73 12.98
CA ALA A 18 -9.97 8.17 12.53
C ALA A 18 -9.82 7.03 11.51
N PHE A 19 -8.83 7.11 10.60
CA PHE A 19 -8.44 5.97 9.75
C PHE A 19 -7.77 4.84 10.55
N LYS A 20 -6.97 5.17 11.58
CA LYS A 20 -6.47 4.19 12.56
C LYS A 20 -7.59 3.55 13.40
N CYS A 21 -8.73 4.21 13.58
CA CYS A 21 -9.88 3.71 14.34
C CYS A 21 -10.71 2.64 13.61
N GLN A 22 -10.40 2.28 12.36
CA GLN A 22 -10.79 0.96 11.84
C GLN A 22 -9.85 -0.11 12.43
N GLU A 23 -9.81 -0.20 13.76
CA GLU A 23 -9.30 -1.38 14.43
C GLU A 23 -10.29 -2.51 14.10
N ALA A 24 -9.90 -3.46 13.25
CA ALA A 24 -10.66 -4.70 13.14
C ALA A 24 -10.47 -5.49 14.45
N THR A 25 -11.19 -5.09 15.50
CA THR A 25 -11.51 -5.99 16.60
C THR A 25 -12.56 -6.97 16.08
N SER A 26 -12.64 -8.17 16.67
CA SER A 26 -13.65 -9.18 16.29
C SER A 26 -15.11 -8.70 16.48
N GLU A 27 -15.32 -7.50 17.03
CA GLU A 27 -16.62 -6.93 17.38
C GLU A 27 -17.17 -5.98 16.29
N ASP A 28 -16.34 -5.52 15.35
CA ASP A 28 -16.70 -4.50 14.34
C ASP A 28 -17.12 -5.07 12.97
N VAL A 29 -17.21 -6.40 12.83
CA VAL A 29 -17.66 -7.06 11.60
C VAL A 29 -19.19 -7.23 11.63
N PRO A 30 -19.97 -6.64 10.70
CA PRO A 30 -21.41 -6.86 10.65
C PRO A 30 -21.72 -8.35 10.51
N LYS A 31 -22.46 -8.91 11.47
CA LYS A 31 -23.00 -10.27 11.41
C LYS A 31 -24.14 -10.29 10.39
N GLU A 32 -23.84 -10.79 9.20
CA GLU A 32 -24.75 -11.07 8.07
C GLU A 32 -25.57 -9.89 7.52
N LEU A 33 -25.47 -9.68 6.20
CA LEU A 33 -26.40 -8.84 5.44
C LEU A 33 -27.68 -9.63 5.11
N PRO A 34 -28.87 -9.00 5.08
CA PRO A 34 -30.13 -9.70 4.90
C PRO A 34 -30.26 -10.24 3.47
N LYS A 35 -30.63 -11.52 3.35
CA LYS A 35 -30.96 -12.18 2.09
C LYS A 35 -32.34 -11.72 1.62
N THR A 36 -32.40 -10.95 0.55
CA THR A 36 -33.64 -10.75 -0.21
C THR A 36 -33.53 -11.49 -1.53
N GLY A 37 -34.44 -12.44 -1.75
CA GLY A 37 -34.54 -13.19 -3.00
C GLY A 37 -35.51 -12.51 -3.95
N VAL A 38 -35.17 -12.49 -5.24
CA VAL A 38 -36.10 -12.58 -6.37
C VAL A 38 -35.35 -13.25 -7.52
N ASP A 39 -35.99 -14.23 -8.14
CA ASP A 39 -35.47 -15.03 -9.24
C ASP A 39 -35.91 -14.50 -10.62
N ALA A 40 -35.14 -14.89 -11.63
CA ALA A 40 -35.42 -14.94 -13.07
C ALA A 40 -35.46 -13.65 -13.93
N GLY A 41 -34.43 -13.52 -14.79
CA GLY A 41 -34.42 -12.68 -15.98
C GLY A 41 -33.11 -12.81 -16.76
N LEU A 42 -33.03 -13.79 -17.67
CA LEU A 42 -31.87 -14.07 -18.52
C LEU A 42 -31.50 -12.88 -19.43
N ALA A 43 -30.52 -12.10 -19.00
CA ALA A 43 -29.60 -11.40 -19.88
C ALA A 43 -28.20 -11.87 -19.51
N LYS A 44 -27.47 -12.48 -20.46
CA LYS A 44 -26.01 -12.67 -20.33
C LYS A 44 -25.37 -11.29 -20.37
N ILE A 45 -25.36 -10.63 -19.21
CA ILE A 45 -24.47 -9.53 -18.93
C ILE A 45 -23.10 -10.19 -18.78
N ASN A 46 -22.18 -9.94 -19.72
CA ASN A 46 -20.75 -10.04 -19.45
C ASN A 46 -20.40 -8.95 -18.43
N ALA A 47 -20.94 -9.10 -17.22
CA ALA A 47 -20.54 -8.36 -16.06
C ALA A 47 -19.33 -9.09 -15.49
N THR A 48 -18.16 -8.84 -16.07
CA THR A 48 -16.98 -8.73 -15.22
C THR A 48 -17.20 -7.45 -14.40
N ALA A 49 -18.16 -7.50 -13.46
CA ALA A 49 -18.34 -6.46 -12.49
C ALA A 49 -16.99 -6.39 -11.78
N SER A 50 -16.26 -5.29 -12.00
CA SER A 50 -15.12 -4.96 -11.17
C SER A 50 -15.63 -5.05 -9.73
N SER A 51 -15.24 -6.10 -9.01
CA SER A 51 -15.74 -6.34 -7.67
C SER A 51 -15.50 -5.06 -6.89
N SER A 52 -16.53 -4.48 -6.27
CA SER A 52 -16.40 -3.21 -5.54
C SER A 52 -15.13 -3.21 -4.71
N ILE A 53 -14.29 -2.18 -4.84
CA ILE A 53 -13.05 -2.08 -4.08
C ILE A 53 -13.43 -1.96 -2.60
N ARG A 54 -12.96 -2.91 -1.79
CA ARG A 54 -13.11 -2.91 -0.34
C ARG A 54 -11.72 -3.00 0.23
N ALA A 55 -11.15 -1.85 0.55
CA ALA A 55 -9.80 -1.72 1.05
C ALA A 55 -9.78 -1.45 2.57
N ILE A 56 -8.76 -1.97 3.25
CA ILE A 56 -8.47 -1.68 4.66
C ILE A 56 -6.97 -1.43 4.85
N TYR A 57 -6.64 -0.44 5.67
CA TYR A 57 -5.27 -0.16 6.09
C TYR A 57 -4.90 -1.01 7.32
N LEU A 58 -3.75 -1.67 7.25
CA LEU A 58 -3.21 -2.47 8.35
C LEU A 58 -2.17 -1.64 9.11
N PHE A 59 -2.61 -0.92 10.15
CA PHE A 59 -1.72 -0.14 11.02
C PHE A 59 -1.00 -0.99 12.08
N LYS A 60 -1.58 -2.16 12.40
CA LYS A 60 -0.95 -3.15 13.27
C LYS A 60 0.10 -3.93 12.49
N ASP A 61 1.12 -4.39 13.19
CA ASP A 61 2.09 -5.31 12.64
C ASP A 61 1.40 -6.50 11.97
N VAL A 62 1.70 -6.76 10.70
CA VAL A 62 1.17 -7.91 9.97
C VAL A 62 1.41 -9.22 10.72
N LEU A 63 2.55 -9.41 11.40
CA LEU A 63 2.82 -10.61 12.18
C LEU A 63 1.89 -10.77 13.39
N LYS A 64 1.34 -9.66 13.90
CA LYS A 64 0.39 -9.63 15.03
C LYS A 64 -1.06 -9.40 14.61
N SER A 65 -1.31 -9.29 13.31
CA SER A 65 -2.64 -9.11 12.74
C SER A 65 -3.39 -10.45 12.69
N ASN A 66 -4.70 -10.39 12.91
CA ASN A 66 -5.57 -11.56 12.87
C ASN A 66 -5.85 -11.97 11.41
N THR A 67 -5.05 -12.90 10.88
CA THR A 67 -5.18 -13.35 9.48
C THR A 67 -6.53 -13.96 9.17
N ALA A 68 -7.12 -14.73 10.09
CA ALA A 68 -8.42 -15.35 9.86
C ALA A 68 -9.52 -14.29 9.68
N ALA A 69 -9.54 -13.28 10.54
CA ALA A 69 -10.46 -12.15 10.42
C ALA A 69 -10.24 -11.38 9.10
N LEU A 70 -8.99 -11.06 8.75
CA LEU A 70 -8.69 -10.34 7.51
C LEU A 70 -9.18 -11.09 6.26
N LYS A 71 -8.93 -12.40 6.19
CA LYS A 71 -9.33 -13.23 5.03
C LYS A 71 -10.84 -13.43 4.90
N THR A 72 -11.57 -13.37 6.02
CA THR A 72 -13.04 -13.60 6.07
C THR A 72 -13.86 -12.31 6.20
N SER A 73 -13.21 -11.16 6.35
CA SER A 73 -13.84 -9.85 6.57
C SER A 73 -14.68 -9.32 5.39
N GLY A 74 -14.47 -9.85 4.19
CA GLY A 74 -15.05 -9.32 2.95
C GLY A 74 -14.21 -8.21 2.28
N PHE A 75 -13.17 -7.67 2.94
CA PHE A 75 -12.18 -6.81 2.27
C PHE A 75 -11.41 -7.60 1.20
N ASN A 76 -11.19 -6.99 0.05
CA ASN A 76 -10.44 -7.61 -1.06
C ASN A 76 -9.05 -6.98 -1.29
N SER A 77 -8.77 -5.85 -0.65
CA SER A 77 -7.51 -5.12 -0.77
C SER A 77 -6.95 -4.81 0.62
N LEU A 78 -5.74 -5.25 0.91
CA LEU A 78 -5.05 -4.92 2.18
C LEU A 78 -3.89 -3.98 1.90
N ILE A 79 -3.80 -2.89 2.67
CA ILE A 79 -2.75 -1.88 2.52
C ILE A 79 -1.89 -1.92 3.79
N ILE A 80 -0.70 -2.48 3.69
CA ILE A 80 0.21 -2.68 4.83
C ILE A 80 0.89 -1.36 5.14
N PHE A 81 0.55 -0.77 6.28
CA PHE A 81 1.12 0.50 6.69
C PHE A 81 2.53 0.33 7.26
N GLY A 82 3.37 1.36 7.15
CA GLY A 82 4.63 1.39 7.90
C GLY A 82 5.87 1.12 7.07
N VAL A 83 5.82 1.17 5.73
CA VAL A 83 7.01 0.97 4.90
C VAL A 83 7.70 2.31 4.65
N GLY A 84 9.02 2.36 4.80
CA GLY A 84 9.80 3.55 4.48
C GLY A 84 11.08 3.19 3.72
N ILE A 85 11.55 4.16 2.96
CA ILE A 85 12.81 4.08 2.22
C ILE A 85 13.88 4.75 3.09
N LEU A 86 15.02 4.09 3.27
CA LEU A 86 16.19 4.66 3.92
C LEU A 86 16.99 5.51 2.92
N GLU A 87 17.82 6.41 3.42
CA GLU A 87 18.62 7.32 2.59
C GLU A 87 19.46 6.62 1.51
N ASN A 88 19.90 5.39 1.77
CA ASN A 88 20.70 4.60 0.85
C ASN A 88 19.87 3.81 -0.18
N GLY A 89 18.54 3.85 -0.11
CA GLY A 89 17.60 3.11 -0.95
C GLY A 89 17.11 1.77 -0.37
N ASP A 90 17.56 1.38 0.82
CA ASP A 90 17.03 0.21 1.53
C ASP A 90 15.61 0.44 2.02
N ILE A 91 14.89 -0.65 2.28
CA ILE A 91 13.49 -0.59 2.67
C ILE A 91 13.34 -1.14 4.09
N MET A 92 12.76 -0.32 4.95
CA MET A 92 12.47 -0.63 6.34
C MET A 92 10.95 -0.76 6.53
N TYR A 93 10.55 -1.77 7.29
CA TYR A 93 9.19 -1.93 7.79
C TYR A 93 9.15 -1.52 9.26
N TYR A 94 8.49 -0.41 9.54
CA TYR A 94 8.33 0.15 10.88
C TYR A 94 7.06 -0.39 11.54
N SER A 95 7.20 -0.88 12.77
CA SER A 95 6.09 -1.43 13.51
C SER A 95 5.73 -0.56 14.72
N ASN A 96 4.48 -0.11 14.74
CA ASN A 96 3.91 0.64 15.86
C ASN A 96 3.20 -0.26 16.89
N THR A 97 3.26 -1.58 16.73
CA THR A 97 2.59 -2.50 17.64
C THR A 97 3.48 -2.82 18.85
N PRO A 98 2.97 -2.72 20.10
CA PRO A 98 3.74 -3.08 21.28
C PRO A 98 4.40 -4.45 21.18
N GLY A 99 5.70 -4.53 21.49
CA GLY A 99 6.50 -5.75 21.44
C GLY A 99 6.85 -6.23 20.02
N SER A 100 6.67 -5.41 18.99
CA SER A 100 7.20 -5.66 17.65
C SER A 100 8.53 -4.92 17.44
N LYS A 101 9.23 -5.22 16.35
CA LYS A 101 10.51 -4.60 15.99
C LYS A 101 10.44 -4.08 14.56
N ASP A 102 11.07 -2.93 14.36
CA ASP A 102 11.33 -2.42 13.01
C ASP A 102 12.27 -3.42 12.31
N THR A 103 11.97 -3.73 11.05
CA THR A 103 12.62 -4.82 10.31
C THR A 103 13.12 -4.29 8.97
N LEU A 104 14.42 -4.44 8.70
CA LEU A 104 14.95 -4.22 7.36
C LEU A 104 14.38 -5.31 6.46
N ILE A 105 13.62 -4.93 5.42
CA ILE A 105 12.89 -5.89 4.58
C ILE A 105 13.49 -6.06 3.19
N ALA A 106 14.19 -5.04 2.66
CA ALA A 106 14.96 -5.18 1.43
C ALA A 106 16.27 -4.40 1.52
N SER A 107 17.35 -5.04 1.09
CA SER A 107 18.70 -4.48 1.10
C SER A 107 19.50 -5.01 -0.07
N ASP A 108 20.25 -4.12 -0.73
CA ASP A 108 21.16 -4.47 -1.85
C ASP A 108 20.55 -5.31 -2.99
N GLY A 109 19.24 -5.18 -3.21
CA GLY A 109 18.50 -5.89 -4.24
C GLY A 109 17.98 -7.27 -3.81
N ALA A 110 18.01 -7.57 -2.52
CA ALA A 110 17.48 -8.81 -1.96
C ALA A 110 16.44 -8.53 -0.88
N TYR A 111 15.45 -9.41 -0.76
CA TYR A 111 14.55 -9.43 0.39
C TYR A 111 15.28 -10.03 1.59
N VAL A 112 15.34 -9.29 2.69
CA VAL A 112 16.09 -9.67 3.91
C VAL A 112 15.21 -9.72 5.17
N GLY A 113 13.91 -9.49 5.04
CA GLY A 113 12.94 -9.44 6.15
C GLY A 113 12.60 -10.78 6.80
N GLY A 114 13.21 -11.88 6.35
CA GLY A 114 12.96 -13.24 6.87
C GLY A 114 11.68 -13.90 6.35
N THR A 115 11.67 -15.23 6.37
CA THR A 115 10.60 -16.05 5.78
C THR A 115 9.27 -15.85 6.48
N ALA A 116 9.25 -15.85 7.83
CA ALA A 116 8.03 -15.69 8.62
C ALA A 116 7.20 -14.46 8.24
N LEU A 117 7.86 -13.32 7.98
CA LEU A 117 7.18 -12.10 7.53
C LEU A 117 6.65 -12.25 6.10
N SER A 118 7.47 -12.76 5.17
CA SER A 118 7.04 -12.95 3.78
C SER A 118 5.91 -13.98 3.64
N ASP A 119 5.96 -15.07 4.40
CA ASP A 119 4.92 -16.11 4.43
C ASP A 119 3.62 -15.55 4.99
N LYS A 120 3.70 -14.75 6.06
CA LYS A 120 2.54 -14.08 6.63
C LYS A 120 1.87 -13.15 5.62
N VAL A 121 2.63 -12.31 4.92
CA VAL A 121 2.08 -11.38 3.92
C VAL A 121 1.44 -12.15 2.77
N ARG A 122 2.14 -13.14 2.20
CA ARG A 122 1.60 -13.99 1.13
C ARG A 122 0.35 -14.76 1.56
N SER A 123 0.25 -15.16 2.83
CA SER A 123 -0.89 -15.94 3.35
C SER A 123 -2.25 -15.23 3.23
N PHE A 124 -2.25 -13.91 3.05
CA PHE A 124 -3.48 -13.14 2.84
C PHE A 124 -4.16 -13.47 1.51
N LYS A 125 -3.38 -13.82 0.47
CA LYS A 125 -3.86 -14.14 -0.89
C LYS A 125 -4.01 -15.64 -1.17
N THR A 126 -3.69 -16.52 -0.22
CA THR A 126 -3.73 -17.98 -0.42
C THR A 126 -4.86 -18.65 0.35
N GLY A 127 -5.33 -19.82 -0.11
CA GLY A 127 -6.43 -20.56 0.53
C GLY A 127 -7.80 -19.89 0.36
N ASP A 128 -8.71 -20.12 1.31
CA ASP A 128 -10.03 -19.48 1.30
C ASP A 128 -9.92 -18.02 1.77
N THR A 129 -10.02 -17.08 0.83
CA THR A 129 -9.87 -15.63 1.06
C THR A 129 -10.53 -14.83 -0.07
N GLY A 130 -11.13 -13.70 0.29
CA GLY A 130 -11.58 -12.70 -0.68
C GLY A 130 -10.50 -11.69 -1.07
N VAL A 131 -9.33 -11.72 -0.42
CA VAL A 131 -8.22 -10.80 -0.66
C VAL A 131 -7.51 -11.17 -1.96
N ASN A 132 -7.51 -10.24 -2.91
CA ASN A 132 -6.88 -10.40 -4.21
C ASN A 132 -5.88 -9.27 -4.53
N ARG A 133 -5.68 -8.32 -3.60
CA ARG A 133 -4.71 -7.25 -3.76
C ARG A 133 -3.99 -6.94 -2.46
N LEU A 134 -2.66 -6.88 -2.54
CA LEU A 134 -1.79 -6.42 -1.47
C LEU A 134 -1.03 -5.17 -1.89
N GLU A 135 -1.02 -4.17 -1.02
CA GLU A 135 -0.28 -2.93 -1.21
C GLU A 135 0.59 -2.64 0.02
N ILE A 136 1.63 -1.86 -0.17
CA ILE A 136 2.38 -1.23 0.92
C ILE A 136 2.07 0.27 0.97
N SER A 137 1.76 0.80 2.14
CA SER A 137 1.68 2.25 2.37
C SER A 137 3.05 2.74 2.79
N MET A 138 3.56 3.71 2.05
CA MET A 138 4.85 4.31 2.34
C MET A 138 4.80 5.81 2.46
N ASN A 139 5.66 6.33 3.33
CA ASN A 139 6.05 7.74 3.24
C ASN A 139 6.99 7.91 2.04
N SER A 140 7.00 9.10 1.42
CA SER A 140 7.90 9.38 0.28
C SER A 140 9.28 9.92 0.72
N GLN A 141 9.69 9.68 1.97
CA GLN A 141 11.02 10.13 2.43
C GLN A 141 12.12 9.55 1.55
N HIS A 142 13.12 10.37 1.24
CA HIS A 142 14.24 10.07 0.35
C HIS A 142 13.89 9.80 -1.13
N VAL A 143 12.60 9.75 -1.52
CA VAL A 143 12.20 9.55 -2.93
C VAL A 143 12.77 10.66 -3.80
N ARG A 144 12.68 11.92 -3.36
CA ARG A 144 13.20 13.06 -4.13
C ARG A 144 14.70 12.96 -4.38
N GLU A 145 15.46 12.67 -3.34
CA GLU A 145 16.91 12.56 -3.41
C GLU A 145 17.32 11.37 -4.28
N LEU A 146 16.74 10.19 -4.05
CA LEU A 146 17.09 8.96 -4.76
C LEU A 146 16.68 8.96 -6.24
N THR A 147 15.53 9.53 -6.58
CA THR A 147 15.08 9.67 -7.98
C THR A 147 15.90 10.70 -8.75
N ARG A 148 16.48 11.69 -8.07
CA ARG A 148 17.42 12.64 -8.68
C ARG A 148 18.81 12.03 -8.86
N SER A 149 19.27 11.28 -7.87
CA SER A 149 20.55 10.57 -7.88
C SER A 149 20.51 9.43 -6.86
N PRO A 150 20.71 8.17 -7.27
CA PRO A 150 21.27 7.72 -8.56
C PRO A 150 20.25 7.64 -9.70
N GLY A 151 18.98 7.96 -9.48
CA GLY A 151 17.91 7.85 -10.47
C GLY A 151 17.01 6.64 -10.23
N THR A 152 16.26 6.26 -11.28
CA THR A 152 15.26 5.18 -11.24
C THR A 152 15.62 4.00 -12.15
N GLY A 153 16.88 3.88 -12.57
CA GLY A 153 17.33 2.79 -13.44
C GLY A 153 17.29 1.42 -12.74
N SER A 154 17.21 0.34 -13.53
CA SER A 154 17.18 -1.05 -13.03
C SER A 154 18.36 -1.41 -12.14
N GLU A 155 19.52 -0.80 -12.38
CA GLU A 155 20.75 -1.05 -11.60
C GLU A 155 20.73 -0.38 -10.23
N THR A 156 19.85 0.59 -10.01
CA THR A 156 19.80 1.35 -8.76
C THR A 156 19.33 0.46 -7.62
N ARG A 157 19.88 0.71 -6.42
CA ARG A 157 19.50 -0.04 -5.23
C ARG A 157 18.00 0.09 -4.94
N LEU A 158 17.43 1.28 -5.15
CA LEU A 158 16.00 1.53 -4.99
C LEU A 158 15.15 0.61 -5.87
N TYR A 159 15.46 0.53 -7.17
CA TYR A 159 14.74 -0.35 -8.11
C TYR A 159 14.81 -1.81 -7.65
N ARG A 160 16.03 -2.32 -7.44
CA ARG A 160 16.26 -3.74 -7.11
C ARG A 160 15.62 -4.13 -5.78
N ASN A 161 15.61 -3.23 -4.80
CA ASN A 161 14.94 -3.47 -3.52
C ASN A 161 13.42 -3.58 -3.67
N PHE A 162 12.78 -2.71 -4.47
CA PHE A 162 11.34 -2.80 -4.73
C PHE A 162 10.97 -4.03 -5.57
N GLU A 163 11.82 -4.43 -6.51
CA GLU A 163 11.65 -5.67 -7.28
C GLU A 163 11.71 -6.92 -6.39
N ALA A 164 12.73 -7.00 -5.53
CA ALA A 164 12.86 -8.07 -4.56
C ALA A 164 11.66 -8.12 -3.59
N LEU A 165 11.23 -6.96 -3.10
CA LEU A 165 10.08 -6.85 -2.21
C LEU A 165 8.78 -7.28 -2.90
N LYS A 166 8.57 -6.91 -4.16
CA LYS A 166 7.38 -7.28 -4.94
C LYS A 166 7.22 -8.79 -4.96
N THR A 167 8.31 -9.47 -5.29
CA THR A 167 8.37 -10.92 -5.43
C THR A 167 8.21 -11.59 -4.06
N ALA A 168 8.90 -11.11 -3.04
CA ALA A 168 8.86 -11.71 -1.72
C ALA A 168 7.47 -11.62 -1.08
N TRP A 169 6.74 -10.52 -1.28
CA TRP A 169 5.45 -10.30 -0.63
C TRP A 169 4.24 -10.52 -1.56
N ASP A 170 4.47 -10.85 -2.83
CA ASP A 170 3.42 -10.97 -3.86
C ASP A 170 2.53 -9.71 -3.93
N LEU A 171 3.19 -8.55 -3.96
CA LEU A 171 2.56 -7.23 -3.93
C LEU A 171 2.04 -6.81 -5.29
N ASP A 172 0.92 -6.08 -5.27
CA ASP A 172 0.24 -5.58 -6.45
C ASP A 172 0.48 -4.08 -6.63
N ALA A 173 0.57 -3.30 -5.55
CA ALA A 173 0.73 -1.85 -5.64
C ALA A 173 1.55 -1.23 -4.51
N VAL A 174 1.96 0.02 -4.73
CA VAL A 174 2.50 0.91 -3.71
C VAL A 174 1.55 2.07 -3.52
N ASN A 175 1.12 2.27 -2.27
CA ASN A 175 0.30 3.38 -1.83
C ASN A 175 1.19 4.52 -1.32
N ASN A 176 1.04 5.69 -1.94
CA ASN A 176 1.75 6.89 -1.56
C ASN A 176 0.94 7.70 -0.54
N ASP A 177 1.51 7.80 0.65
CA ASP A 177 1.04 8.56 1.80
C ASP A 177 2.00 9.73 2.11
N ASP A 178 2.49 10.41 1.06
CA ASP A 178 3.31 11.61 1.21
C ASP A 178 2.47 12.81 1.62
N GLU A 179 2.60 13.16 2.89
CA GLU A 179 1.98 14.36 3.46
C GLU A 179 3.00 15.46 3.77
N SER A 180 4.22 15.36 3.22
CA SER A 180 5.36 16.18 3.66
C SER A 180 6.19 16.83 2.55
N ILE A 181 6.52 16.09 1.49
CA ILE A 181 7.47 16.56 0.47
C ILE A 181 6.73 17.25 -0.66
N TYR A 182 5.62 16.66 -1.12
CA TYR A 182 4.76 17.20 -2.17
C TYR A 182 5.52 17.59 -3.46
N ASP A 183 6.58 16.85 -3.81
CA ASP A 183 7.34 17.06 -5.04
C ASP A 183 6.80 16.17 -6.17
N VAL A 184 6.06 16.76 -7.11
CA VAL A 184 5.35 16.01 -8.15
C VAL A 184 6.31 15.27 -9.08
N THR A 185 7.42 15.90 -9.44
CA THR A 185 8.37 15.38 -10.44
C THR A 185 9.03 14.09 -9.94
N SER A 186 9.61 14.11 -8.74
CA SER A 186 10.25 12.92 -8.16
C SER A 186 9.23 11.81 -7.87
N THR A 187 8.06 12.18 -7.35
CA THR A 187 6.99 11.21 -7.07
C THR A 187 6.51 10.53 -8.36
N ALA A 188 6.34 11.28 -9.44
CA ALA A 188 5.94 10.72 -10.74
C ALA A 188 7.04 9.82 -11.34
N ALA A 189 8.31 10.20 -11.20
CA ALA A 189 9.44 9.36 -11.63
C ALA A 189 9.49 8.04 -10.85
N PHE A 190 9.31 8.10 -9.53
CA PHE A 190 9.26 6.92 -8.67
C PHE A 190 8.07 6.01 -9.00
N ALA A 191 6.87 6.56 -9.18
CA ALA A 191 5.70 5.77 -9.59
C ALA A 191 5.95 5.03 -10.91
N LYS A 192 6.56 5.70 -11.91
CA LYS A 192 6.90 5.08 -13.20
C LYS A 192 7.94 3.96 -13.06
N MET A 193 8.94 4.14 -12.19
CA MET A 193 9.87 3.08 -11.84
C MET A 193 9.15 1.84 -11.28
N LEU A 194 8.23 2.04 -10.34
CA LEU A 194 7.43 0.96 -9.79
C LEU A 194 6.56 0.29 -10.88
N GLY A 195 6.01 1.09 -11.80
CA GLY A 195 5.30 0.60 -12.98
C GLY A 195 6.16 -0.32 -13.85
N THR A 196 7.44 0.01 -14.07
CA THR A 196 8.36 -0.86 -14.82
C THR A 196 8.66 -2.19 -14.12
N ILE A 197 8.63 -2.21 -12.78
CA ILE A 197 8.74 -3.44 -11.98
C ILE A 197 7.44 -4.26 -12.01
N GLY A 198 6.32 -3.67 -12.43
CA GLY A 198 5.01 -4.31 -12.50
C GLY A 198 4.11 -4.06 -11.29
N TYR A 199 4.37 -2.99 -10.52
CA TYR A 199 3.41 -2.49 -9.54
C TYR A 199 2.35 -1.60 -10.20
N LYS A 200 1.16 -1.57 -9.59
CA LYS A 200 0.26 -0.41 -9.66
C LYS A 200 0.68 0.66 -8.65
N TYR A 201 0.13 1.85 -8.79
CA TYR A 201 0.36 2.96 -7.88
C TYR A 201 -0.98 3.45 -7.33
N THR A 202 -1.02 3.80 -6.05
CA THR A 202 -2.22 4.35 -5.42
C THR A 202 -1.82 5.54 -4.55
N ILE A 203 -2.77 6.41 -4.23
CA ILE A 203 -2.52 7.61 -3.43
C ILE A 203 -3.54 7.73 -2.29
N ALA A 204 -3.12 8.31 -1.17
CA ALA A 204 -3.97 8.54 0.00
C ALA A 204 -4.14 10.06 0.27
N PRO A 205 -4.82 10.82 -0.61
CA PRO A 205 -4.87 12.26 -0.49
C PRO A 205 -5.65 12.73 0.74
N TYR A 206 -5.13 13.78 1.39
CA TYR A 206 -5.82 14.52 2.44
C TYR A 206 -5.98 16.02 2.10
N THR A 207 -4.95 16.87 2.23
CA THR A 207 -5.10 18.34 2.07
C THR A 207 -4.70 18.91 0.70
N ASN A 208 -3.53 18.53 0.16
CA ASN A 208 -2.94 19.20 -1.00
C ASN A 208 -3.51 18.66 -2.34
N THR A 209 -4.77 18.97 -2.61
CA THR A 209 -5.48 18.47 -3.81
C THR A 209 -4.81 18.86 -5.13
N GLY A 210 -4.13 20.01 -5.19
CA GLY A 210 -3.38 20.48 -6.36
C GLY A 210 -2.20 19.57 -6.69
N PHE A 211 -1.43 19.17 -5.67
CA PHE A 211 -0.36 18.18 -5.82
C PHE A 211 -0.92 16.85 -6.33
N TRP A 212 -1.93 16.28 -5.66
CA TRP A 212 -2.47 14.95 -6.00
C TRP A 212 -3.07 14.89 -7.40
N ARG A 213 -3.75 15.96 -7.84
CA ARG A 213 -4.28 16.07 -9.22
C ARG A 213 -3.15 16.13 -10.25
N SER A 214 -2.12 16.92 -9.97
CA SER A 214 -0.95 17.03 -10.84
C SER A 214 -0.21 15.70 -10.94
N LEU A 215 -0.02 15.02 -9.80
CA LEU A 215 0.60 13.70 -9.75
C LEU A 215 -0.18 12.67 -10.56
N LYS A 216 -1.50 12.54 -10.33
CA LYS A 216 -2.35 11.63 -11.12
C LYS A 216 -2.20 11.87 -12.62
N THR A 217 -2.21 13.14 -13.04
CA THR A 217 -2.08 13.52 -14.44
C THR A 217 -0.72 13.11 -15.00
N GLN A 218 0.37 13.37 -14.29
CA GLN A 218 1.73 13.05 -14.75
C GLN A 218 2.06 11.56 -14.75
N VAL A 219 1.57 10.82 -13.76
CA VAL A 219 1.78 9.37 -13.63
C VAL A 219 1.04 8.61 -14.73
N ASN A 220 -0.20 9.02 -15.04
CA ASN A 220 -1.01 8.37 -16.06
C ASN A 220 -0.92 9.01 -17.46
N ASN A 221 0.00 9.95 -17.67
CA ASN A 221 0.16 10.58 -18.99
C ASN A 221 0.47 9.52 -20.06
N GLY A 222 -0.34 9.48 -21.12
CA GLY A 222 -0.25 8.49 -22.20
C GLY A 222 -0.85 7.12 -21.88
N LEU A 223 -1.39 6.92 -20.67
CA LEU A 223 -2.07 5.69 -20.27
C LEU A 223 -3.59 5.89 -20.30
N GLN A 224 -4.32 4.82 -20.58
CA GLN A 224 -5.79 4.79 -20.58
C GLN A 224 -6.26 3.54 -19.84
N GLU A 225 -7.51 3.56 -19.38
CA GLU A 225 -8.14 2.38 -18.79
C GLU A 225 -8.15 1.19 -19.79
N PRO A 226 -7.97 -0.05 -19.32
CA PRO A 226 -7.78 -0.48 -17.93
C PRO A 226 -6.32 -0.44 -17.44
N ASN A 227 -5.43 0.20 -18.20
CA ASN A 227 -3.98 0.13 -18.04
C ASN A 227 -3.37 1.33 -17.29
N LEU A 228 -4.17 2.08 -16.53
CA LEU A 228 -3.65 3.16 -15.70
C LEU A 228 -2.63 2.63 -14.68
N LEU A 229 -1.56 3.38 -14.47
CA LEU A 229 -0.55 3.07 -13.46
C LEU A 229 -1.06 3.48 -12.08
N LEU A 230 -1.50 4.74 -11.94
CA LEU A 230 -2.26 5.19 -10.79
C LEU A 230 -3.72 4.79 -10.98
N ASP A 231 -4.13 3.68 -10.36
CA ASP A 231 -5.43 3.05 -10.58
C ASP A 231 -6.43 3.29 -9.43
N ARG A 232 -5.97 3.70 -8.23
CA ARG A 232 -6.85 3.95 -7.08
C ARG A 232 -6.45 5.19 -6.28
N VAL A 233 -7.47 5.83 -5.71
CA VAL A 233 -7.35 6.99 -4.81
C VAL A 233 -8.13 6.68 -3.55
N TYR A 234 -7.44 6.55 -2.41
CA TYR A 234 -8.02 6.31 -1.11
C TYR A 234 -8.15 7.65 -0.36
N LEU A 235 -9.25 8.37 -0.61
CA LEU A 235 -9.46 9.71 -0.06
C LEU A 235 -9.63 9.65 1.47
N GLN A 236 -8.80 10.38 2.19
CA GLN A 236 -8.92 10.52 3.64
C GLN A 236 -10.08 11.45 3.98
N CYS A 237 -11.24 10.88 4.27
CA CYS A 237 -12.48 11.61 4.56
C CYS A 237 -12.66 11.73 6.08
N CYS A 238 -12.18 12.82 6.68
CA CYS A 238 -12.41 13.08 8.09
C CYS A 238 -13.31 14.30 8.25
N MET A 239 -14.39 14.09 8.99
CA MET A 239 -15.17 15.14 9.64
C MET A 239 -14.69 15.26 11.09
#